data_AF-A0A2E5KS50-F1
#
_entry.id   AF-A0A2E5KS50-F1
#
_cell.length_a   1.000
_cell.length_b   1.000
_cell.length_c   1.000
_cell.angle_alpha   90.00
_cell.angle_beta   90.00
_cell.angle_gamma   90.00
#
_symmetry.space_group_name_H-M   'P 1'
#
loop_
_entity.id
_entity.type
_entity.pdbx_description
1 polymer ?
#
loop_
_entity_poly.entity_id
_entity_poly.type
_entity_poly.pdbx_seq_one_letter_code
_entity_poly.pdbx_strand_id
1 'polypeptide(L)'
;MTPSWEAWMILLGAIAATYFWRGIAVPLSTKIDSDSRAFEWMTCVTYALLAGLISRMIFLPYGDLAYTPASERVAAVAVALITFFISKRNLLVGVGAGILMFLALTIFTPPV
;
A
#
# COMPACT_ATOMS: atom_id res chain seq x y z
N MET A 1 -18.06 23.88 13.16
CA MET A 1 -18.66 22.72 13.85
C MET A 1 -19.71 22.09 12.93
N THR A 2 -19.41 20.98 12.27
CA THR A 2 -20.48 20.12 11.72
C THR A 2 -21.13 19.37 12.89
N PRO A 3 -22.47 19.27 12.95
CA PRO A 3 -23.15 18.55 14.03
C PRO A 3 -22.67 17.09 14.05
N SER A 4 -22.42 16.55 15.26
CA SER A 4 -21.84 15.21 15.45
C SER A 4 -22.64 14.08 14.79
N TRP A 5 -23.94 14.29 14.57
CA TRP A 5 -24.82 13.42 13.81
C TRP A 5 -24.38 13.16 12.36
N GLU A 6 -23.88 14.19 11.66
CA GLU A 6 -23.42 14.08 10.26
C GLU A 6 -22.26 13.09 10.16
N ALA A 7 -21.35 13.12 11.13
CA ALA A 7 -20.20 12.22 11.18
C ALA A 7 -20.63 10.75 11.31
N TRP A 8 -21.66 10.47 12.12
CA TRP A 8 -22.20 9.11 12.27
C TRP A 8 -22.88 8.59 11.01
N MET A 9 -23.62 9.44 10.31
CA MET A 9 -24.25 9.10 9.03
C MET A 9 -23.21 8.82 7.94
N ILE A 10 -22.17 9.65 7.84
CA ILE A 10 -21.06 9.44 6.91
C ILE A 10 -20.31 8.15 7.24
N LEU A 11 -20.08 7.86 8.53
CA LEU A 11 -19.42 6.64 8.97
C LEU A 11 -20.23 5.40 8.58
N LEU A 12 -21.53 5.39 8.86
CA LEU A 12 -22.42 4.29 8.47
C LEU A 12 -22.47 4.12 6.95
N GLY A 13 -22.54 5.23 6.20
CA GLY A 13 -22.48 5.22 4.74
C GLY A 13 -21.17 4.63 4.21
N ALA A 14 -20.02 5.00 4.78
CA ALA A 14 -18.72 4.49 4.39
C ALA A 14 -18.54 3.00 4.72
N ILE A 15 -19.01 2.57 5.89
CA ILE A 15 -19.04 1.16 6.29
C ILE A 15 -19.90 0.37 5.30
N ALA A 16 -21.13 0.81 5.05
CA ALA A 16 -22.04 0.17 4.13
C ALA A 16 -21.44 0.06 2.72
N ALA A 17 -20.89 1.15 2.17
CA ALA A 17 -20.26 1.15 0.86
C ALA A 17 -19.07 0.18 0.76
N THR A 18 -18.21 0.14 1.79
CA THR A 18 -17.04 -0.74 1.83
C THR A 18 -17.45 -2.22 1.89
N TYR A 19 -18.38 -2.56 2.78
CA TYR A 19 -18.84 -3.94 2.94
C TYR A 19 -19.72 -4.40 1.78
N PHE A 20 -20.48 -3.49 1.16
CA PHE A 20 -21.30 -3.80 -0.01
C PHE A 20 -20.42 -4.28 -1.17
N TRP A 21 -19.35 -3.55 -1.49
CA TRP A 21 -18.41 -3.97 -2.54
C TRP A 21 -17.71 -5.29 -2.20
N ARG A 22 -17.28 -5.46 -0.94
CA ARG A 22 -16.69 -6.73 -0.46
C ARG A 22 -17.65 -7.91 -0.57
N GLY A 23 -18.93 -7.69 -0.25
CA GLY A 23 -19.96 -8.72 -0.31
C GLY A 23 -20.26 -9.17 -1.73
N ILE A 24 -20.29 -8.22 -2.69
CA ILE A 24 -20.51 -8.52 -4.11
C ILE A 24 -19.37 -9.36 -4.72
N ALA A 25 -18.13 -9.17 -4.25
CA ALA A 25 -16.99 -9.91 -4.76
C ALA A 25 -17.04 -11.42 -4.43
N VAL A 26 -17.69 -11.82 -3.33
CA VAL A 26 -17.76 -13.22 -2.86
C VAL A 26 -18.50 -14.14 -3.84
N PRO A 27 -19.77 -13.90 -4.23
CA PRO A 27 -20.46 -14.76 -5.18
C PRO A 27 -19.83 -14.70 -6.58
N LEU A 28 -19.21 -13.56 -6.93
CA LEU A 28 -18.50 -13.41 -8.19
C LEU A 28 -17.27 -14.33 -8.24
N SER A 29 -16.54 -14.49 -7.13
CA SER A 29 -15.39 -15.38 -7.03
C SER A 29 -15.76 -16.87 -7.08
N THR A 30 -16.93 -17.28 -6.57
CA THR A 30 -17.38 -18.68 -6.61
C THR A 30 -17.84 -19.11 -8.00
N LYS A 31 -18.30 -18.17 -8.83
CA LYS A 31 -18.87 -18.44 -10.16
C LYS A 31 -17.87 -18.25 -11.29
N ILE A 32 -16.70 -17.67 -11.02
CA ILE A 32 -15.60 -17.55 -11.97
C ILE A 32 -14.73 -18.80 -11.87
N ASP A 33 -14.65 -19.52 -12.98
CA ASP A 33 -13.74 -20.66 -13.11
C ASP A 33 -12.30 -20.15 -13.08
N SER A 34 -11.46 -20.75 -12.24
CA SER A 34 -10.08 -20.29 -11.98
C SER A 34 -9.16 -20.42 -13.20
N ASP A 35 -9.59 -21.18 -14.22
CA ASP A 35 -8.89 -21.41 -15.48
C ASP A 35 -9.35 -20.46 -16.61
N SER A 36 -10.27 -19.53 -16.32
CA SER A 36 -10.74 -18.57 -17.33
C SER A 36 -9.68 -17.51 -17.63
N ARG A 37 -9.34 -17.37 -18.93
CA ARG A 37 -8.41 -16.34 -19.47
C ARG A 37 -8.77 -14.92 -19.03
N ALA A 38 -10.05 -14.64 -18.75
CA ALA A 38 -10.48 -13.34 -18.25
C ALA A 38 -9.97 -13.05 -16.82
N PHE A 39 -9.88 -14.08 -15.96
CA PHE A 39 -9.37 -13.93 -14.60
C PHE A 39 -7.85 -13.69 -14.58
N GLU A 40 -7.10 -14.38 -15.44
CA GLU A 40 -5.67 -14.15 -15.63
C GLU A 40 -5.39 -12.71 -16.10
N TRP A 41 -6.18 -12.22 -17.07
CA TRP A 41 -6.07 -10.82 -17.52
C TRP A 41 -6.35 -9.83 -16.39
N MET A 42 -7.43 -10.01 -15.62
CA MET A 42 -7.74 -9.15 -14.47
C MET A 42 -6.66 -9.18 -13.39
N THR A 43 -6.08 -10.35 -13.15
CA THR A 43 -4.99 -10.54 -12.20
C THR A 43 -3.76 -9.76 -12.66
N CYS A 44 -3.40 -9.88 -13.94
CA CYS A 44 -2.32 -9.11 -14.54
C CYS A 44 -2.56 -7.60 -14.41
N VAL A 45 -3.76 -7.12 -14.74
CA VAL A 45 -4.14 -5.70 -14.60
C VAL A 45 -4.03 -5.23 -13.15
N THR A 46 -4.51 -6.03 -12.19
CA THR A 46 -4.45 -5.69 -10.77
C THR A 46 -3.01 -5.56 -10.27
N TYR A 47 -2.13 -6.50 -10.66
CA TYR A 47 -0.72 -6.42 -10.32
C TYR A 47 -0.01 -5.25 -11.01
N ALA A 48 -0.35 -4.94 -12.26
CA ALA A 48 0.19 -3.79 -12.97
C ALA A 48 -0.23 -2.47 -12.30
N LEU A 49 -1.48 -2.34 -11.85
CA LEU A 49 -1.97 -1.20 -11.08
C LEU A 49 -1.21 -1.04 -9.75
N LEU A 50 -1.03 -2.15 -9.01
CA LEU A 50 -0.30 -2.15 -7.76
C LEU A 50 1.18 -1.75 -7.95
N ALA A 51 1.83 -2.27 -8.98
CA ALA A 51 3.19 -1.88 -9.36
C ALA A 51 3.29 -0.39 -9.74
N GLY A 52 2.34 0.11 -10.53
CA GLY A 52 2.25 1.53 -10.90
C GLY A 52 2.02 2.44 -9.70
N LEU A 53 1.16 2.03 -8.76
CA LEU A 53 0.89 2.78 -7.53
C LEU A 53 2.12 2.84 -6.62
N ILE A 54 2.82 1.72 -6.43
CA ILE A 54 4.07 1.66 -5.66
C ILE A 54 5.14 2.54 -6.32
N SER A 55 5.29 2.42 -7.64
CA SER A 55 6.20 3.25 -8.42
C SER A 55 5.91 4.75 -8.20
N ARG A 56 4.65 5.16 -8.30
CA ARG A 56 4.25 6.55 -8.03
C ARG A 56 4.62 7.00 -6.62
N MET A 57 4.42 6.16 -5.60
CA MET A 57 4.82 6.50 -4.23
C MET A 57 6.33 6.69 -4.07
N ILE A 58 7.14 5.95 -4.83
CA ILE A 58 8.60 6.07 -4.79
C ILE A 58 9.07 7.33 -5.53
N PHE A 59 8.53 7.60 -6.73
CA PHE A 59 8.98 8.71 -7.58
C PHE A 59 8.34 10.06 -7.25
N LEU A 60 7.08 10.09 -6.82
CA LEU A 60 6.34 11.30 -6.43
C LEU A 60 5.80 11.12 -5.00
N PRO A 61 6.65 11.29 -3.97
CA PRO A 61 6.19 11.26 -2.59
C PRO A 61 5.24 12.44 -2.33
N TYR A 62 4.07 12.15 -1.79
CA TYR A 62 3.10 13.17 -1.35
C TYR A 62 3.16 13.30 0.18
N GLY A 63 3.43 14.51 0.71
CA GLY A 63 3.48 14.85 2.13
C GLY A 63 4.65 15.79 2.51
N ASP A 64 4.81 16.10 3.80
CA ASP A 64 5.87 16.95 4.41
C ASP A 64 7.31 16.46 4.19
N LEU A 65 7.48 15.38 3.43
CA LEU A 65 8.73 14.88 2.90
C LEU A 65 9.29 15.78 1.76
N ALA A 66 8.78 16.97 1.49
CA ALA A 66 9.39 17.86 0.50
C ALA A 66 10.80 18.36 0.91
N TYR A 67 11.20 18.21 2.18
CA TYR A 67 12.44 18.79 2.74
C TYR A 67 13.64 17.83 2.87
N THR A 68 13.50 16.52 2.58
CA THR A 68 14.61 15.55 2.70
C THR A 68 15.31 15.31 1.34
N PRO A 69 16.65 15.32 1.26
CA PRO A 69 17.40 15.15 0.02
C PRO A 69 17.12 13.80 -0.67
N ALA A 70 17.02 13.84 -2.01
CA ALA A 70 16.63 12.69 -2.84
C ALA A 70 17.62 11.50 -2.78
N SER A 71 18.89 11.76 -2.48
CA SER A 71 19.94 10.73 -2.36
C SER A 71 19.69 9.75 -1.22
N GLU A 72 19.23 10.25 -0.06
CA GLU A 72 18.94 9.41 1.10
C GLU A 72 17.69 8.54 0.87
N ARG A 73 16.73 9.02 0.07
CA ARG A 73 15.55 8.23 -0.33
C ARG A 73 15.90 7.07 -1.22
N VAL A 74 16.72 7.30 -2.24
CA VAL A 74 17.17 6.24 -3.15
C VAL A 74 17.99 5.20 -2.39
N ALA A 75 18.84 5.62 -1.45
CA ALA A 75 19.58 4.70 -0.59
C ALA A 75 18.66 3.88 0.33
N ALA A 76 17.68 4.51 1.00
CA ALA A 76 16.73 3.82 1.87
C ALA A 76 15.84 2.82 1.09
N VAL A 77 15.35 3.21 -0.09
CA VAL A 77 14.58 2.33 -0.99
C VAL A 77 15.44 1.18 -1.50
N ALA A 78 16.70 1.44 -1.87
CA ALA A 78 17.62 0.40 -2.33
C ALA A 78 17.90 -0.63 -1.22
N VAL A 79 18.16 -0.20 0.02
CA VAL A 79 18.41 -1.15 1.11
C VAL A 79 17.13 -1.88 1.54
N ALA A 80 15.97 -1.22 1.52
CA ALA A 80 14.68 -1.87 1.73
C ALA A 80 14.39 -2.94 0.66
N LEU A 81 14.71 -2.67 -0.61
CA LEU A 81 14.60 -3.64 -1.71
C LEU A 81 15.56 -4.81 -1.54
N ILE A 82 16.81 -4.56 -1.15
CA ILE A 82 17.82 -5.61 -0.94
C ILE A 82 17.43 -6.53 0.22
N THR A 83 16.99 -5.96 1.34
CA THR A 83 16.50 -6.73 2.50
C THR A 83 15.22 -7.50 2.19
N PHE A 84 14.31 -6.91 1.41
CA PHE A 84 13.11 -7.61 0.91
C PHE A 84 13.45 -8.81 0.03
N PHE A 85 14.43 -8.69 -0.86
CA PHE A 85 14.85 -9.77 -1.76
C PHE A 85 15.54 -10.92 -1.03
N ILE A 86 16.30 -10.61 0.03
CA ILE A 86 16.96 -11.60 0.89
C ILE A 86 15.93 -12.35 1.76
N SER A 87 14.83 -11.70 2.16
CA SER A 87 13.87 -12.26 3.13
C SER A 87 12.81 -13.21 2.53
N LYS A 88 13.13 -13.93 1.45
CA LYS A 88 12.34 -15.07 0.92
C LYS A 88 10.83 -14.79 0.78
N ARG A 89 10.43 -13.65 0.19
CA ARG A 89 9.03 -13.40 -0.22
C ARG A 89 8.00 -13.33 0.93
N ASN A 90 8.43 -13.21 2.19
CA ASN A 90 7.54 -13.01 3.33
C ASN A 90 7.25 -11.51 3.52
N LEU A 91 6.07 -11.08 3.05
CA LEU A 91 5.58 -9.69 3.14
C LEU A 91 5.70 -9.10 4.57
N LEU A 92 5.43 -9.89 5.60
CA LEU A 92 5.51 -9.44 6.99
C LEU A 92 6.94 -9.11 7.43
N VAL A 93 7.92 -9.93 7.03
CA VAL A 93 9.33 -9.70 7.41
C VAL A 93 9.92 -8.56 6.59
N GLY A 94 9.54 -8.45 5.31
CA GLY A 94 9.94 -7.34 4.45
C GLY A 94 9.42 -5.98 4.93
N VAL A 95 8.12 -5.91 5.28
CA VAL A 95 7.53 -4.69 5.84
C VAL A 95 8.11 -4.37 7.22
N GLY A 96 8.28 -5.38 8.08
CA GLY A 96 8.89 -5.22 9.40
C GLY A 96 10.32 -4.69 9.34
N ALA A 97 11.15 -5.24 8.45
CA ALA A 97 12.53 -4.77 8.24
C ALA A 97 12.57 -3.34 7.68
N GLY A 98 11.68 -3.02 6.73
CA GLY A 98 11.56 -1.66 6.19
C GLY A 98 11.18 -0.64 7.26
N ILE A 99 10.21 -0.94 8.13
CA ILE A 99 9.81 -0.09 9.25
C ILE A 99 10.96 0.07 10.26
N LEU A 100 11.62 -1.02 10.63
CA LEU A 100 12.74 -0.99 11.57
C LEU A 100 13.92 -0.19 11.04
N MET A 101 14.22 -0.32 9.74
CA MET A 101 15.30 0.43 9.12
C MET A 101 14.95 1.92 8.99
N PHE A 102 13.71 2.25 8.64
CA PHE A 102 13.24 3.63 8.62
C PHE A 102 13.32 4.25 10.03
N LEU A 103 12.89 3.51 11.06
CA LEU A 103 13.05 3.90 12.47
C LEU A 103 14.51 4.13 12.85
N ALA A 104 15.40 3.19 12.50
CA ALA A 104 16.83 3.33 12.79
C ALA A 104 17.45 4.54 12.10
N LEU A 105 17.04 4.83 10.86
CA LEU A 105 17.51 5.99 10.11
C LEU A 105 17.01 7.29 10.75
N THR A 106 15.72 7.36 11.13
CA THR A 106 15.15 8.54 11.81
C THR A 106 15.74 8.82 13.18
N ILE A 107 16.23 7.79 13.89
CA ILE A 107 16.92 7.97 15.17
C ILE A 107 18.32 8.55 14.96
N PHE A 108 18.95 8.24 13.82
CA PHE A 108 20.32 8.66 13.53
C PHE A 108 20.42 10.07 12.91
N THR A 109 19.40 10.53 12.17
CA THR A 109 19.30 11.91 11.69
C THR A 109 18.36 12.73 12.58
N PRO A 110 18.86 13.54 13.53
CA PRO A 110 18.01 14.44 14.29
C PRO A 110 17.33 15.46 13.35
N PRO A 111 16.06 15.82 13.60
CA PRO A 111 15.33 16.76 12.75
C PRO A 111 15.99 18.15 12.80
N VAL A 112 16.19 18.75 11.63
CA VAL A 112 16.41 20.20 11.47
C VAL A 112 15.07 20.91 11.30
#